data_AF-A0AAV2H5F7-F1
#
_entry.id   AF-A0AAV2H5F7-F1
#
_cell.length_a   1.000
_cell.length_b   1.000
_cell.length_c   1.000
_cell.angle_alpha   90.00
_cell.angle_beta   90.00
_cell.angle_gamma   90.00
#
_symmetry.space_group_name_H-M   'P 1'
#
loop_
_entity.id
_entity.type
_entity.pdbx_description
1 polymer ?
#
loop_
_entity_poly.entity_id
_entity_poly.type
_entity_poly.pdbx_seq_one_letter_code
_entity_poly.pdbx_strand_id
1 'polypeptide(L)'
;MNGTTRLKIGDINKNLICVLCGGYFIDATTIIECLHSFCRTCIVTFLKTSRTCPVCDTIVHKTRPHQNIRSDKLLQDLVYKLVPGLYKEFPRGRRILLIKIPSEIPIEKPWAGEERGDEMSDRFAFTEEESISLALHLCPE
;
A
#
# COMPACT_ATOMS: atom_id res chain seq x y z
N MET A 1 -8.29 29.76 12.08
CA MET A 1 -7.03 29.30 12.71
C MET A 1 -6.61 28.04 11.96
N ASN A 2 -5.71 28.16 10.98
CA ASN A 2 -5.21 26.99 10.25
C ASN A 2 -4.04 26.41 11.05
N GLY A 3 -4.35 25.49 11.96
CA GLY A 3 -3.37 24.84 12.81
C GLY A 3 -2.60 23.77 12.03
N THR A 4 -1.46 24.13 11.45
CA THR A 4 -0.55 23.15 10.85
C THR A 4 0.15 22.37 11.95
N THR A 5 -0.14 21.06 12.06
CA THR A 5 0.50 20.17 13.05
C THR A 5 1.65 19.43 12.39
N ARG A 6 2.84 19.45 13.01
CA ARG A 6 4.02 18.70 12.55
C ARG A 6 4.11 17.39 13.32
N LEU A 7 4.14 16.27 12.61
CA LEU A 7 4.29 14.93 13.18
C LEU A 7 5.61 14.32 12.72
N LYS A 8 6.26 13.53 13.59
CA LYS A 8 7.42 12.75 13.17
C LYS A 8 6.92 11.53 12.39
N ILE A 9 7.59 11.22 11.29
CA ILE A 9 7.22 10.08 10.44
C ILE A 9 7.22 8.75 11.22
N GLY A 10 8.16 8.59 12.15
CA GLY A 10 8.24 7.40 13.03
C GLY A 10 6.97 7.15 13.86
N ASP A 11 6.24 8.21 14.24
CA ASP A 11 5.00 8.08 15.02
C ASP A 11 3.83 7.57 14.16
N ILE A 12 3.89 7.80 12.84
CA ILE A 12 2.87 7.42 11.85
C ILE A 12 3.20 6.07 11.21
N ASN A 13 4.48 5.70 11.12
CA ASN A 13 4.98 4.50 10.46
C ASN A 13 4.24 3.21 10.85
N LYS A 14 3.84 3.07 12.12
CA LYS A 14 3.05 1.92 12.61
C LYS A 14 1.74 1.69 11.84
N ASN A 15 1.18 2.73 11.24
CA ASN A 15 -0.06 2.68 10.47
C ASN A 15 0.16 2.55 8.96
N LEU A 16 1.41 2.62 8.49
CA LEU A 16 1.76 2.62 7.06
C LEU A 16 2.62 1.42 6.65
N ILE A 17 3.01 0.58 7.61
CA ILE A 17 3.91 -0.56 7.41
C ILE A 17 3.10 -1.86 7.36
N CYS A 18 3.46 -2.72 6.41
CA CYS A 18 2.95 -4.07 6.32
C CYS A 18 3.70 -5.01 7.26
N VAL A 19 2.96 -5.67 8.15
CA VAL A 19 3.53 -6.63 9.13
C VAL A 19 4.15 -7.88 8.48
N LEU A 20 3.76 -8.23 7.26
CA LEU A 20 4.26 -9.43 6.57
C LEU A 20 5.65 -9.23 5.95
N CYS A 21 6.00 -8.01 5.53
CA CYS A 21 7.30 -7.71 4.91
C CYS A 21 8.13 -6.69 5.69
N GLY A 22 7.56 -6.00 6.67
CA GLY A 22 8.22 -4.94 7.45
C GLY A 22 8.46 -3.63 6.68
N GLY A 23 8.01 -3.53 5.43
CA GLY A 23 8.10 -2.31 4.61
C GLY A 23 6.77 -1.55 4.52
N TYR A 24 6.78 -0.38 3.88
CA TYR A 24 5.55 0.39 3.62
C TYR A 24 4.57 -0.38 2.71
N PHE A 25 3.28 -0.07 2.82
CA PHE A 25 2.28 -0.70 1.95
C PHE A 25 2.51 -0.39 0.46
N ILE A 26 2.62 -1.45 -0.33
CA ILE A 26 2.63 -1.41 -1.79
C ILE A 26 1.43 -2.19 -2.29
N ASP A 27 0.59 -1.52 -3.07
CA ASP A 27 -0.76 -1.98 -3.44
C ASP A 27 -1.53 -2.47 -2.20
N ALA A 28 -1.76 -1.56 -1.26
CA ALA A 28 -2.46 -1.82 -0.01
C ALA A 28 -3.75 -2.61 -0.27
N THR A 29 -3.89 -3.72 0.46
CA THR A 29 -4.98 -4.67 0.32
C THR A 29 -5.50 -5.00 1.71
N THR A 30 -6.78 -4.77 1.93
CA THR A 30 -7.45 -4.87 3.23
C THR A 30 -8.37 -6.09 3.25
N ILE A 31 -8.34 -6.85 4.36
CA ILE A 31 -9.28 -7.93 4.63
C ILE A 31 -10.61 -7.33 5.10
N ILE A 32 -11.72 -7.67 4.45
CA ILE A 32 -13.03 -7.06 4.75
C ILE A 32 -13.49 -7.39 6.18
N GLU A 33 -13.32 -8.64 6.62
CA GLU A 33 -13.86 -9.14 7.88
C GLU A 33 -13.24 -8.52 9.14
N CYS A 34 -11.99 -8.05 9.06
CA CYS A 34 -11.25 -7.55 10.23
C CYS A 34 -10.51 -6.23 9.98
N LEU A 35 -10.62 -5.66 8.77
CA LEU A 35 -10.00 -4.39 8.36
C LEU A 35 -8.48 -4.29 8.53
N HIS A 36 -7.78 -5.42 8.64
CA HIS A 36 -6.31 -5.43 8.60
C HIS A 36 -5.81 -5.32 7.16
N SER A 37 -4.80 -4.46 6.98
CA SER A 37 -4.21 -4.14 5.68
C SER A 37 -2.81 -4.71 5.51
N PHE A 38 -2.47 -5.08 4.27
CA PHE A 38 -1.21 -5.70 3.87
C PHE A 38 -0.84 -5.28 2.46
N CYS A 39 0.41 -5.53 2.02
CA CYS A 39 0.73 -5.42 0.59
C CYS A 39 0.00 -6.52 -0.21
N ARG A 40 -0.46 -6.20 -1.43
CA ARG A 40 -1.18 -7.16 -2.29
C ARG A 40 -0.43 -8.47 -2.46
N THR A 41 0.86 -8.41 -2.79
CA THR A 41 1.69 -9.59 -3.00
C THR A 41 1.86 -10.41 -1.71
N CYS A 42 2.03 -9.74 -0.57
CA CYS A 42 2.18 -10.39 0.72
C CYS A 42 0.92 -11.17 1.11
N ILE A 43 -0.25 -10.53 1.10
CA ILE A 43 -1.48 -11.19 1.54
C ILE A 43 -1.96 -12.25 0.56
N VAL A 44 -1.82 -12.03 -0.75
CA VAL A 44 -2.16 -13.06 -1.75
C VAL A 44 -1.27 -14.28 -1.61
N THR A 45 0.02 -14.10 -1.30
CA THR A 45 0.94 -15.22 -1.07
C THR A 45 0.61 -15.97 0.22
N PHE A 46 0.33 -15.24 1.31
CA PHE A 46 -0.05 -15.83 2.59
C PHE A 46 -1.35 -16.66 2.50
N LEU A 47 -2.34 -16.16 1.75
CA LEU A 47 -3.64 -16.82 1.61
C LEU A 47 -3.62 -18.07 0.70
N LYS A 48 -2.47 -18.42 0.13
CA LYS A 48 -2.28 -19.72 -0.56
C LYS A 48 -2.14 -20.86 0.45
N THR A 49 -1.57 -20.60 1.62
CA THR A 49 -1.29 -21.62 2.65
C THR A 49 -2.22 -21.51 3.85
N SER A 50 -2.65 -20.30 4.21
CA SER A 50 -3.58 -20.06 5.32
C SER A 50 -4.89 -19.40 4.86
N ARG A 51 -5.94 -19.51 5.67
CA ARG A 51 -7.25 -18.87 5.44
C ARG A 51 -7.62 -17.88 6.55
N THR A 52 -6.69 -17.62 7.48
CA THR A 52 -6.87 -16.71 8.62
C THR A 52 -6.14 -15.40 8.39
N CYS A 53 -6.49 -14.38 9.15
CA CYS A 53 -5.77 -13.12 9.18
C CYS A 53 -4.40 -13.31 9.88
N PRO A 54 -3.28 -12.83 9.31
CA PRO A 54 -1.96 -12.91 9.96
C PRO A 54 -1.82 -12.17 11.29
N VAL A 55 -2.76 -11.28 11.63
CA VAL A 55 -2.69 -10.40 12.81
C VAL A 55 -3.62 -10.86 13.92
N CYS A 56 -4.85 -11.23 13.58
CA CYS A 56 -5.92 -11.48 14.56
C CYS A 56 -6.56 -12.86 14.41
N ASP A 57 -6.02 -13.72 13.55
CA ASP A 57 -6.48 -15.10 13.30
C ASP A 57 -7.95 -15.26 12.85
N THR A 58 -8.67 -14.15 12.60
CA THR A 58 -10.03 -14.17 12.04
C THR A 58 -10.04 -14.89 10.69
N ILE A 59 -11.01 -15.77 10.48
CA ILE A 59 -11.19 -16.49 9.22
C ILE A 59 -11.56 -15.49 8.12
N VAL A 60 -10.73 -15.38 7.08
CA VAL A 60 -10.94 -14.44 5.96
C VAL A 60 -12.13 -14.86 5.12
N HIS A 61 -12.22 -16.15 4.79
CA HIS A 61 -13.37 -16.74 4.10
C HIS A 61 -13.39 -18.25 4.34
N LYS A 62 -14.57 -18.86 4.33
CA LYS A 62 -14.77 -20.31 4.55
C LYS A 62 -14.12 -21.23 3.50
N THR A 63 -13.83 -20.74 2.30
CA THR A 63 -13.48 -21.56 1.12
C THR A 63 -12.55 -20.81 0.15
N ARG A 64 -12.82 -19.53 -0.11
CA ARG A 64 -12.09 -18.72 -1.09
C ARG A 64 -11.60 -17.40 -0.48
N PRO A 65 -10.45 -17.40 0.22
CA PRO A 65 -9.96 -16.22 0.94
C PRO A 65 -9.73 -14.99 0.04
N HIS A 66 -9.44 -15.18 -1.25
CA HIS A 66 -9.30 -14.08 -2.21
C HIS A 66 -10.59 -13.27 -2.46
N GLN A 67 -11.77 -13.80 -2.12
CA GLN A 67 -13.04 -13.08 -2.30
C GLN A 67 -13.27 -12.01 -1.23
N ASN A 68 -12.62 -12.12 -0.06
CA ASN A 68 -12.79 -11.22 1.09
C ASN A 68 -11.59 -10.29 1.33
N ILE A 69 -10.79 -10.05 0.29
CA ILE A 69 -9.76 -9.03 0.27
C ILE A 69 -10.08 -7.98 -0.80
N ARG A 70 -9.81 -6.70 -0.53
CA ARG A 70 -10.04 -5.59 -1.45
C ARG A 70 -8.84 -4.68 -1.51
N SER A 71 -8.55 -4.14 -2.70
CA SER A 71 -7.55 -3.09 -2.85
C SER A 71 -8.02 -1.83 -2.12
N ASP A 72 -7.18 -1.32 -1.24
CA ASP A 72 -7.44 -0.13 -0.45
C ASP A 72 -6.73 1.07 -1.08
N LYS A 73 -7.42 1.68 -2.04
CA LYS A 73 -6.86 2.81 -2.80
C LYS A 73 -6.61 4.02 -1.90
N LEU A 74 -7.48 4.27 -0.92
CA LEU A 74 -7.34 5.40 -0.02
C LEU A 74 -6.12 5.22 0.88
N LEU A 75 -5.95 4.05 1.49
CA LEU A 75 -4.76 3.76 2.29
C LEU A 75 -3.49 3.88 1.46
N GLN A 76 -3.51 3.37 0.23
CA GLN A 76 -2.35 3.50 -0.66
C GLN A 76 -2.03 4.96 -0.99
N ASP A 77 -3.05 5.77 -1.29
CA ASP A 77 -2.89 7.20 -1.55
C ASP A 77 -2.37 7.94 -0.31
N LEU A 78 -2.82 7.57 0.88
CA LEU A 78 -2.31 8.12 2.14
C LEU A 78 -0.84 7.76 2.37
N VAL A 79 -0.43 6.52 2.11
CA VAL A 79 0.97 6.08 2.22
C VAL A 79 1.85 6.88 1.27
N TYR A 80 1.45 7.05 0.00
CA TYR A 80 2.23 7.81 -0.97
C TYR A 80 2.26 9.31 -0.70
N LYS A 81 1.22 9.87 -0.08
CA LYS A 81 1.20 11.28 0.32
C LYS A 81 2.05 11.50 1.58
N LEU A 82 1.94 10.64 2.58
CA LEU A 82 2.56 10.86 3.89
C LEU A 82 4.05 10.49 3.96
N VAL A 83 4.54 9.63 3.07
CA VAL A 83 5.95 9.21 3.04
C VAL A 83 6.69 9.90 1.89
N PRO A 84 7.53 10.91 2.18
CA PRO A 84 8.32 11.59 1.17
C PRO A 84 9.24 10.61 0.42
N GLY A 85 9.42 10.80 -0.89
CA GLY A 85 10.35 10.00 -1.71
C GLY A 85 9.85 8.61 -2.10
N LEU A 86 8.84 8.04 -1.41
CA LEU A 86 8.35 6.69 -1.67
C LEU A 86 7.81 6.52 -3.11
N TYR A 87 7.10 7.52 -3.65
CA TYR A 87 6.55 7.44 -5.01
C TYR A 87 7.63 7.50 -6.10
N LYS A 88 8.74 8.21 -5.86
CA LYS A 88 9.83 8.38 -6.83
C LYS A 88 10.65 7.10 -7.03
N GLU A 89 10.68 6.22 -6.03
CA GLU A 89 11.41 4.96 -6.08
C GLU A 89 10.63 3.82 -6.78
N PHE A 90 9.29 3.94 -6.89
CA PHE A 90 8.42 2.90 -7.44
C PHE A 90 7.52 3.41 -8.59
N PRO A 91 8.06 3.82 -9.75
CA PRO A 91 7.24 4.06 -10.93
C PRO A 91 6.50 2.77 -11.32
N ARG A 92 5.24 2.93 -11.75
CA ARG A 92 4.22 1.88 -12.02
C ARG A 92 4.66 0.70 -12.91
N GLY A 93 5.86 0.74 -13.50
CA GLY A 93 6.48 -0.30 -14.32
C GLY A 93 7.61 -1.11 -13.66
N ARG A 94 7.96 -0.89 -12.39
CA ARG A 94 8.98 -1.68 -11.66
C ARG A 94 8.44 -2.17 -10.30
N ARG A 95 7.40 -3.02 -10.34
CA ARG A 95 6.79 -3.65 -9.15
C ARG A 95 7.66 -4.74 -8.48
N ILE A 96 8.97 -4.75 -8.67
CA ILE A 96 9.84 -5.77 -8.10
C ILE A 96 11.16 -5.11 -7.69
N LEU A 97 11.57 -5.43 -6.46
CA LEU A 97 12.85 -5.16 -5.81
C LEU A 97 12.92 -3.84 -5.02
N LEU A 98 12.74 -3.95 -3.70
CA LEU A 98 13.70 -3.44 -2.70
C LEU A 98 13.43 -4.12 -1.34
N ILE A 99 13.47 -5.45 -1.32
CA ILE A 99 14.14 -6.15 -0.22
C ILE A 99 15.56 -6.36 -0.75
N LYS A 100 16.59 -5.98 0.00
CA LYS A 100 17.98 -6.37 -0.31
C LYS A 100 18.04 -7.90 -0.35
N ILE A 101 17.84 -8.48 -1.54
CA ILE A 101 18.10 -9.88 -1.83
C ILE A 101 19.45 -9.90 -2.56
N PRO A 102 20.43 -10.69 -2.11
CA PRO A 102 21.72 -10.80 -2.77
C PRO A 102 21.54 -11.12 -4.26
N SER A 103 22.35 -10.45 -5.08
CA SER A 103 22.47 -10.59 -6.52
C SER A 103 22.51 -12.05 -6.96
N GLU A 104 21.63 -12.41 -7.91
CA GLU A 104 21.80 -13.42 -8.99
C GLU A 104 20.47 -14.13 -9.32
N ILE A 105 19.51 -13.46 -9.97
CA ILE A 105 18.49 -14.16 -10.77
C ILE A 105 18.19 -13.36 -12.05
N PRO A 106 18.25 -13.96 -13.25
CA PRO A 106 18.04 -13.28 -14.53
C PRO A 106 16.63 -12.71 -14.72
N ILE A 107 16.56 -11.49 -15.26
CA ILE A 107 15.33 -10.75 -15.55
C ILE A 107 14.76 -11.23 -16.89
N GLU A 108 13.63 -11.94 -16.88
CA GLU A 108 12.84 -12.18 -18.10
C GLU A 108 11.66 -11.19 -18.21
N LYS A 109 11.31 -10.88 -19.47
CA LYS A 109 10.74 -9.63 -20.00
C LYS A 109 9.40 -9.13 -19.40
N PRO A 110 9.16 -7.80 -19.41
CA PRO A 110 7.85 -7.21 -19.10
C PRO A 110 6.79 -7.55 -20.17
N TRP A 111 5.60 -7.94 -19.69
CA TRP A 111 4.39 -8.12 -20.50
C TRP A 111 3.91 -6.77 -21.05
N ALA A 112 3.96 -6.63 -22.38
CA ALA A 112 3.48 -5.47 -23.10
C ALA A 112 1.94 -5.52 -23.20
N GLY A 113 1.29 -4.46 -22.74
CA GLY A 113 -0.15 -4.26 -22.98
C GLY A 113 -0.72 -3.23 -22.03
N GLU A 114 -0.67 -1.95 -22.43
CA GLU A 114 -1.76 -0.97 -22.30
C GLU A 114 -1.27 0.39 -22.79
N GLU A 115 -1.35 0.58 -24.11
CA GLU A 115 -1.32 1.89 -24.74
C GLU A 115 -2.73 2.50 -24.63
N ARG A 116 -3.00 3.20 -23.53
CA ARG A 116 -4.09 4.18 -23.49
C ARG A 116 -3.75 5.24 -22.46
N GLY A 117 -3.57 6.47 -22.94
CA GLY A 117 -3.06 7.60 -22.15
C GLY A 117 -3.77 7.77 -20.81
N ASP A 118 -2.99 7.76 -19.74
CA ASP A 118 -3.41 8.18 -18.40
C ASP A 118 -2.80 9.55 -18.11
N GLU A 119 -3.47 10.62 -18.54
CA GLU A 119 -3.16 12.01 -18.16
C GLU A 119 -3.45 12.31 -16.67
N MET A 120 -3.54 11.29 -15.82
CA MET A 120 -3.71 11.43 -14.37
C MET A 120 -2.36 11.48 -13.62
N SER A 121 -1.23 11.35 -14.32
CA SER A 121 0.06 11.02 -13.70
C SER A 121 0.80 12.18 -13.03
N ASP A 122 0.35 13.44 -13.16
CA ASP A 122 1.11 14.61 -12.67
C ASP A 122 0.61 15.20 -11.34
N ARG A 123 -0.49 14.67 -10.79
CA ARG A 123 -1.08 15.18 -9.52
C ARG A 123 -0.38 14.68 -8.23
N PHE A 124 0.67 13.88 -8.36
CA PHE A 124 1.34 13.23 -7.22
C PHE A 124 2.83 13.55 -7.11
N ALA A 125 3.36 14.43 -7.96
CA ALA A 125 4.75 14.88 -7.88
C ALA A 125 4.89 15.97 -6.81
N PHE A 126 4.65 15.62 -5.53
CA PHE A 126 4.87 16.59 -4.47
C PHE A 126 6.37 16.80 -4.22
N THR A 127 6.78 18.05 -4.10
CA THR A 127 8.14 18.43 -3.69
C THR A 127 8.26 18.36 -2.16
N GLU A 128 9.47 18.22 -1.61
CA GLU A 128 9.69 18.10 -0.15
C GLU A 128 9.19 19.31 0.67
N GLU A 129 8.78 20.38 -0.01
CA GLU A 129 8.31 21.64 0.56
C GLU A 129 6.77 21.75 0.60
N GLU A 130 6.03 20.81 0.03
CA GLU A 130 4.57 20.91 -0.06
C GLU A 130 3.85 20.37 1.19
N SER A 131 3.02 21.22 1.79
CA SER A 131 2.19 20.87 2.95
C SER A 131 0.93 20.13 2.52
N ILE A 132 0.71 18.92 3.05
CA ILE A 132 -0.52 18.16 2.83
C ILE A 132 -1.55 18.52 3.89
N SER A 133 -2.72 18.97 3.46
CA SER A 133 -3.86 19.23 4.33
C SER A 133 -4.83 18.05 4.29
N LEU A 134 -5.00 17.37 5.42
CA LEU A 134 -6.01 16.33 5.62
C LEU A 134 -7.19 16.92 6.39
N ALA A 135 -8.40 16.80 5.84
CA ALA A 135 -9.64 17.12 6.54
C ALA A 135 -10.39 15.82 6.83
N LEU A 136 -10.66 15.55 8.10
CA LEU A 136 -11.51 14.45 8.53
C LEU A 136 -12.93 15.00 8.71
N HIS A 137 -13.89 14.46 7.95
CA HIS A 137 -15.30 14.77 8.12
C HIS A 137 -15.99 13.58 8.80
N LEU A 138 -16.70 13.82 9.90
CA LEU A 138 -17.64 12.84 10.44
C LEU A 138 -18.92 12.95 9.64
N CYS A 139 -19.32 11.88 8.95
CA CYS A 139 -20.70 11.74 8.48
C CYS A 139 -21.54 11.21 9.65
N PRO A 140 -22.49 11.98 10.19
CA PRO A 140 -23.51 11.42 11.06
C PRO A 140 -24.48 10.56 10.23
N GLU A 141 -24.98 9.48 10.83
CA GLU A 141 -25.94 8.52 10.26
C GLU A 141 -27.27 9.17 9.82
#